data_AF-A0A2N9MW51-F1
#
_entry.id   AF-A0A2N9MW51-F1
#
_cell.length_a   1.000
_cell.length_b   1.000
_cell.length_c   1.000
_cell.angle_alpha   90.00
_cell.angle_beta   90.00
_cell.angle_gamma   90.00
#
_symmetry.space_group_name_H-M   'P 1'
#
loop_
_entity.id
_entity.type
_entity.pdbx_description
1 polymer ?
#
loop_
_entity_poly.entity_id
_entity_poly.type
_entity_poly.pdbx_seq_one_letter_code
_entity_poly.pdbx_strand_id
1 'polypeptide(L)'
;MGPTGSSLGYPAVAAKAGDTVELFGTGFGPTNPPVPAGRAFSSAAPTANPVTLHINNVSVTTSFTGLSGAGLYQLNLTVPSGLGTGDVSLQATVGGAQTPSGVVISVQ
;
A
#
# COMPACT_ATOMS: atom_id res chain seq x y z
N MET A 1 2.37 1.33 -9.52
CA MET A 1 2.01 2.59 -10.21
C MET A 1 3.29 3.33 -10.57
N GLY A 2 3.25 4.12 -11.63
CA GLY A 2 4.40 4.87 -12.13
C GLY A 2 3.94 6.13 -12.86
N PRO A 3 4.87 6.98 -13.28
CA PRO A 3 4.54 8.24 -13.93
C PRO A 3 3.72 8.01 -15.19
N THR A 4 2.84 8.96 -15.53
CA THR A 4 1.99 8.88 -16.73
C THR A 4 2.86 8.63 -17.96
N GLY A 5 2.67 7.50 -18.63
CA GLY A 5 3.53 7.06 -19.73
C GLY A 5 3.93 5.59 -19.59
N SER A 6 5.17 5.25 -19.94
CA SER A 6 5.70 3.89 -19.80
C SER A 6 6.53 3.75 -18.53
N SER A 7 6.04 3.00 -17.55
CA SER A 7 6.80 2.59 -16.36
C SER A 7 7.15 1.11 -16.48
N LEU A 8 8.44 0.77 -16.51
CA LEU A 8 8.93 -0.62 -16.68
C LEU A 8 8.35 -1.34 -17.92
N GLY A 9 8.04 -0.59 -18.99
CA GLY A 9 7.46 -1.15 -20.23
C GLY A 9 5.95 -1.33 -20.21
N TYR A 10 5.25 -0.90 -19.15
CA TYR A 10 3.79 -0.92 -19.05
C TYR A 10 3.22 0.50 -19.04
N PRO A 11 2.05 0.73 -19.67
CA PRO A 11 1.33 1.99 -19.53
C PRO A 11 0.98 2.18 -18.05
N ALA A 12 1.58 3.19 -17.43
CA ALA A 12 1.26 3.63 -16.10
C ALA A 12 0.54 4.97 -16.18
N VAL A 13 -0.44 5.14 -15.30
CA VAL A 13 -1.20 6.36 -15.15
C VAL A 13 -0.98 6.82 -13.71
N ALA A 14 -0.65 8.10 -13.54
CA ALA A 14 -0.57 8.69 -12.21
C ALA A 14 -1.95 8.64 -11.53
N ALA A 15 -1.97 8.31 -10.24
CA ALA A 15 -3.19 8.12 -9.50
C ALA A 15 -3.91 9.46 -9.26
N LYS A 16 -5.22 9.49 -9.45
CA LYS A 16 -6.06 10.67 -9.25
C LYS A 16 -6.83 10.57 -7.94
N ALA A 17 -7.22 11.71 -7.39
CA ALA A 17 -8.11 11.74 -6.23
C ALA A 17 -9.39 10.93 -6.53
N GLY A 18 -9.73 10.00 -5.63
CA GLY A 18 -10.85 9.07 -5.79
C GLY A 18 -10.49 7.72 -6.43
N ASP A 19 -9.29 7.56 -7.00
CA ASP A 19 -8.87 6.27 -7.52
C ASP A 19 -8.72 5.25 -6.39
N THR A 20 -9.12 4.01 -6.68
CA THR A 20 -8.84 2.86 -5.80
C THR A 20 -7.53 2.25 -6.20
N VAL A 21 -6.59 2.19 -5.26
CA VAL A 21 -5.23 1.71 -5.47
C VAL A 21 -4.98 0.51 -4.56
N GLU A 22 -4.40 -0.53 -5.14
CA GLU A 22 -3.88 -1.68 -4.41
C GLU A 22 -2.35 -1.60 -4.35
N LEU A 23 -1.81 -1.58 -3.13
CA LEU A 23 -0.38 -1.64 -2.88
C LEU A 23 -0.02 -3.03 -2.36
N PHE A 24 1.04 -3.59 -2.91
CA PHE A 24 1.56 -4.88 -2.48
C PHE A 24 2.91 -4.72 -1.79
N GLY A 25 3.12 -5.42 -0.68
CA GLY A 25 4.36 -5.37 0.08
C GLY A 25 4.52 -6.56 1.01
N THR A 26 5.59 -6.57 1.81
CA THR A 26 5.92 -7.67 2.71
C THR A 26 6.32 -7.13 4.07
N GLY A 27 6.22 -7.95 5.12
CA GLY A 27 6.76 -7.62 6.44
C GLY A 27 5.87 -6.70 7.31
N PHE A 28 4.56 -6.65 7.05
CA PHE A 28 3.62 -5.86 7.86
C PHE A 28 3.22 -6.53 9.20
N GLY A 29 3.95 -7.57 9.62
CA GLY A 29 3.76 -8.25 10.90
C GLY A 29 2.62 -9.29 10.89
N PRO A 30 2.28 -9.85 12.05
CA PRO A 30 1.30 -10.93 12.14
C PRO A 30 -0.10 -10.50 11.71
N THR A 31 -0.92 -11.46 11.31
CA THR A 31 -2.34 -11.26 10.98
C THR A 31 -3.25 -11.75 12.09
N ASN A 32 -4.51 -11.32 12.09
CA ASN A 32 -5.54 -11.81 12.99
C ASN A 32 -6.80 -12.22 12.20
N PRO A 33 -7.11 -13.53 12.07
CA PRO A 33 -6.45 -14.68 12.71
C PRO A 33 -5.03 -14.94 12.15
N PRO A 34 -4.14 -15.59 12.95
CA PRO A 34 -2.77 -15.86 12.53
C PRO A 34 -2.71 -16.86 11.38
N VAL A 35 -2.04 -16.48 10.30
CA VAL A 35 -1.76 -17.38 9.16
C VAL A 35 -0.42 -18.09 9.39
N PRO A 36 -0.40 -19.43 9.57
CA PRO A 36 0.84 -20.17 9.76
C PRO A 36 1.69 -20.18 8.47
N ALA A 37 3.01 -20.03 8.64
CA ALA A 37 3.94 -20.08 7.52
C ALA A 37 3.88 -21.43 6.77
N GLY A 38 3.96 -21.40 5.44
CA GLY A 38 4.04 -22.60 4.60
C GLY A 38 2.73 -23.37 4.42
N ARG A 39 1.58 -22.81 4.82
CA ARG A 39 0.25 -23.39 4.56
C ARG A 39 -0.53 -22.53 3.58
N ALA A 40 -1.32 -23.19 2.73
CA ALA A 40 -2.28 -22.50 1.89
C ALA A 40 -3.30 -21.78 2.80
N PHE A 41 -3.45 -20.49 2.60
CA PHE A 41 -4.44 -19.68 3.29
C PHE A 41 -5.43 -19.15 2.24
N SER A 42 -6.71 -19.28 2.55
CA SER A 42 -7.79 -18.78 1.70
C SER A 42 -8.24 -17.42 2.22
N SER A 43 -8.09 -16.41 1.37
CA SER A 43 -8.65 -15.05 1.47
C SER A 43 -8.16 -14.16 2.62
N ALA A 44 -7.52 -13.04 2.24
CA ALA A 44 -7.48 -11.77 2.97
C ALA A 44 -7.48 -11.87 4.50
N ALA A 45 -6.28 -11.99 5.09
CA ALA A 45 -6.10 -11.99 6.55
C ALA A 45 -5.67 -10.60 7.02
N PRO A 46 -6.51 -9.83 7.74
CA PRO A 46 -6.16 -8.49 8.20
C PRO A 46 -4.90 -8.49 9.09
N THR A 47 -4.08 -7.44 8.99
CA THR A 47 -2.95 -7.26 9.92
C THR A 47 -3.44 -7.14 11.35
N ALA A 48 -2.75 -7.79 12.30
CA ALA A 48 -3.09 -7.71 13.71
C ALA A 48 -2.86 -6.31 14.29
N ASN A 49 -1.84 -5.62 13.77
CA ASN A 49 -1.56 -4.23 14.08
C ASN A 49 -2.15 -3.31 13.00
N PRO A 50 -2.63 -2.11 13.38
CA PRO A 50 -3.05 -1.12 12.40
C PRO A 50 -1.84 -0.65 11.59
N VAL A 51 -2.04 -0.55 10.27
CA VAL A 51 -1.08 0.05 9.36
C VAL A 51 -1.53 1.47 9.06
N THR A 52 -0.67 2.45 9.32
CA THR A 52 -0.91 3.85 8.94
C THR A 52 -0.18 4.14 7.64
N LEU A 53 -0.88 4.73 6.68
CA LEU A 53 -0.32 5.11 5.39
C LEU A 53 -0.28 6.63 5.27
N HIS A 54 0.85 7.15 4.80
CA HIS A 54 1.01 8.55 4.46
C HIS A 54 1.41 8.70 3.00
N ILE A 55 0.67 9.55 2.28
CA ILE A 55 1.00 9.97 0.92
C ILE A 55 1.25 11.47 0.95
N ASN A 56 2.45 11.90 0.56
CA ASN A 56 2.87 13.31 0.65
C ASN A 56 2.62 13.92 2.04
N ASN A 57 2.92 13.17 3.11
CA ASN A 57 2.66 13.57 4.50
C ASN A 57 1.16 13.72 4.88
N VAL A 58 0.23 13.39 3.98
CA VAL A 58 -1.22 13.30 4.23
C VAL A 58 -1.56 11.89 4.69
N SER A 59 -2.26 11.77 5.82
CA SER A 59 -2.72 10.48 6.32
C SER A 59 -3.83 9.90 5.43
N VAL A 60 -3.69 8.63 5.07
CA VAL A 60 -4.63 7.91 4.19
C VAL A 60 -5.20 6.70 4.93
N THR A 61 -6.53 6.63 4.96
CA THR A 61 -7.23 5.47 5.50
C THR A 61 -7.27 4.36 4.45
N THR A 62 -6.69 3.21 4.78
CA THR A 62 -6.79 2.00 3.94
C THR A 62 -8.13 1.31 4.19
N SER A 63 -8.84 0.92 3.13
CA SER A 63 -10.07 0.11 3.23
C SER A 63 -9.79 -1.34 3.59
N PHE A 64 -8.61 -1.85 3.23
CA PHE A 64 -8.12 -3.16 3.65
C PHE A 64 -6.61 -3.12 3.79
N THR A 65 -6.09 -3.78 4.82
CA THR A 65 -4.65 -4.08 4.94
C THR A 65 -4.50 -5.47 5.51
N GLY A 66 -3.91 -6.38 4.75
CA GLY A 66 -3.81 -7.77 5.17
C GLY A 66 -3.03 -8.66 4.22
N LEU A 67 -2.76 -9.88 4.67
CA LEU A 67 -2.08 -10.89 3.88
C LEU A 67 -3.01 -11.40 2.77
N SER A 68 -2.55 -11.29 1.53
CA SER A 68 -3.24 -11.71 0.31
C SER A 68 -2.59 -12.96 -0.31
N GLY A 69 -1.33 -13.24 0.02
CA GLY A 69 -0.60 -14.46 -0.35
C GLY A 69 0.52 -14.79 0.62
N ALA A 70 1.23 -15.90 0.44
CA ALA A 70 2.30 -16.30 1.36
C ALA A 70 3.40 -15.22 1.47
N GLY A 71 3.44 -14.52 2.60
CA GLY A 71 4.35 -13.39 2.85
C GLY A 71 4.00 -12.08 2.12
N LEU A 72 2.95 -12.07 1.30
CA LEU A 72 2.51 -10.92 0.51
C LEU A 72 1.30 -10.26 1.16
N TYR A 73 1.43 -8.98 1.47
CA TYR A 73 0.39 -8.12 2.00
C TYR A 73 -0.14 -7.24 0.90
N GLN A 74 -1.44 -6.99 0.94
CA GLN A 74 -2.16 -6.09 0.09
C GLN A 74 -2.80 -5.00 0.94
N LEU A 75 -2.64 -3.75 0.50
CA LEU A 75 -3.26 -2.57 1.09
C LEU A 75 -4.14 -1.93 0.02
N ASN A 76 -5.43 -1.82 0.29
CA ASN A 76 -6.37 -1.13 -0.59
C ASN A 76 -6.65 0.24 0.01
N LEU A 77 -6.55 1.29 -0.82
CA LEU A 77 -6.82 2.65 -0.41
C LEU A 77 -7.55 3.42 -1.50
N THR A 78 -8.20 4.50 -1.09
CA THR A 78 -8.68 5.54 -2.00
C THR A 78 -7.72 6.72 -1.94
N VAL A 79 -7.26 7.18 -3.09
CA VAL A 79 -6.34 8.31 -3.18
C VAL A 79 -7.05 9.58 -2.70
N PRO A 80 -6.54 10.27 -1.66
CA PRO A 80 -7.15 11.52 -1.18
C PRO A 80 -6.92 12.67 -2.16
N SER A 81 -7.75 13.71 -2.06
CA SER A 81 -7.52 14.96 -2.77
C SER A 81 -6.38 15.78 -2.13
N GLY A 82 -5.82 16.71 -2.91
CA GLY A 82 -4.83 17.66 -2.39
C GLY A 82 -3.41 17.13 -2.26
N LEU A 83 -3.07 16.00 -2.91
CA LEU A 83 -1.72 15.44 -2.90
C LEU A 83 -0.71 16.19 -3.79
N GLY A 84 -1.18 17.06 -4.68
CA GLY A 84 -0.36 17.70 -5.71
C GLY A 84 -0.26 16.88 -6.99
N THR A 85 0.77 17.13 -7.79
CA THR A 85 1.03 16.43 -9.06
C THR A 85 2.49 15.95 -9.11
N GLY A 86 2.73 14.83 -9.78
CA GLY A 86 4.05 14.21 -9.91
C GLY A 86 4.30 13.12 -8.88
N ASP A 87 5.59 12.77 -8.70
CA ASP A 87 6.00 11.74 -7.74
C ASP A 87 6.05 12.31 -6.32
N VAL A 88 5.18 11.78 -5.45
CA VAL A 88 5.10 12.19 -4.05
C VAL A 88 5.49 11.05 -3.13
N SER A 89 5.91 11.37 -1.90
CA SER A 89 6.36 10.36 -0.94
C SER A 89 5.25 9.39 -0.55
N LEU A 90 5.60 8.11 -0.41
CA LEU A 90 4.73 7.06 0.10
C LEU A 90 5.42 6.40 1.29
N GLN A 91 4.76 6.39 2.44
CA GLN A 91 5.33 5.78 3.65
C GLN A 91 4.24 5.05 4.43
N ALA A 92 4.51 3.82 4.82
CA ALA A 92 3.64 3.07 5.73
C ALA A 92 4.35 2.80 7.06
N THR A 93 3.58 2.79 8.14
CA THR A 93 4.06 2.49 9.49
C THR A 93 3.19 1.41 10.12
N VAL A 94 3.79 0.43 10.78
CA VAL A 94 3.10 -0.64 11.50
C VAL A 94 3.88 -1.04 12.74
N GLY A 95 3.23 -1.07 13.90
CA GLY A 95 3.86 -1.51 15.15
C GLY A 95 5.16 -0.78 15.51
N GLY A 96 5.31 0.48 15.10
CA GLY A 96 6.53 1.29 15.31
C GLY A 96 7.63 1.11 14.26
N ALA A 97 7.47 0.21 13.29
CA ALA A 97 8.37 0.07 12.14
C ALA A 97 7.85 0.86 10.93
N GLN A 98 8.76 1.49 10.17
CA GLN A 98 8.44 2.23 8.96
C GLN A 98 9.00 1.55 7.71
N THR A 99 8.30 1.70 6.58
CA THR A 99 8.81 1.31 5.27
C THR A 99 10.03 2.15 4.88
N PRO A 100 10.89 1.67 3.94
CA PRO A 100 12.02 2.42 3.45
C PRO A 100 11.67 3.84 3.01
N SER A 101 12.58 4.79 3.22
CA SER A 101 12.50 6.13 2.67
C SER A 101 12.79 6.11 1.16
N GLY A 102 12.26 7.10 0.43
CA GLY A 102 12.46 7.24 -1.02
C GLY A 102 11.47 6.44 -1.89
N VAL A 103 10.52 5.73 -1.28
CA VAL A 103 9.39 5.17 -2.03
C VAL A 103 8.45 6.29 -2.43
N VAL A 104 8.08 6.32 -3.71
CA VAL A 104 7.21 7.35 -4.28
C VAL A 104 6.00 6.75 -5.00
N ILE A 105 4.97 7.56 -5.13
CA ILE A 105 3.74 7.30 -5.86
C ILE A 105 3.46 8.50 -6.78
N SER A 106 3.24 8.24 -8.06
CA SER A 106 2.88 9.29 -9.02
C SER A 106 1.41 9.64 -8.89
N VAL A 107 1.09 10.93 -8.71
CA VAL A 107 -0.28 11.45 -8.59
C VAL A 107 -0.54 12.58 -9.59
N GLN A 108 -1.80 12.79 -9.98
CA GLN A 108 -2.21 13.86 -10.90
C GLN A 108 -3.63 14.39 -10.62
#